data_AF-A4S682-F1
#
_entry.id   AF-A4S682-F1
#
_cell.length_a   1.000
_cell.length_b   1.000
_cell.length_c   1.000
_cell.angle_alpha   90.00
_cell.angle_beta   90.00
_cell.angle_gamma   90.00
#
_symmetry.space_group_name_H-M   'P 1'
#
loop_
_entity.id
_entity.type
_entity.pdbx_description
1 polymer ?
#
loop_
_entity_poly.entity_id
_entity_poly.type
_entity_poly.pdbx_seq_one_letter_code
_entity_poly.pdbx_strand_id
1 'polypeptide(L)'
;DHIAYRSFAHEDYGVEGVCEVFERLGWETVSASEGGRLEFTEKRVRARWMKPPKTPRGETPLPRIFVSELVVDACDEELKGYLTQHFERVGEGKVLRSMEWAKGRNARWQLPPASVYAKVERLSEYASWTLLHGYAVNHVALSLFQLRKMYPETPLRTLEDLETSFASNAAFSRIRWNESGGRIKRSPSGLLAQSALMSEDHEDTFKDYGLPGSYVEFVQRLPKPQNADKSFEELQECDLREGFEAGNASKIFDSTS
;
A
#
# COMPACT_ATOMS: atom_id res chain seq x y z
N ASP A 1 4.17 0.27 -10.51
CA ASP A 1 5.33 0.30 -9.60
C ASP A 1 5.21 -0.81 -8.58
N HIS A 2 4.16 -0.75 -7.75
CA HIS A 2 3.87 -1.77 -6.75
C HIS A 2 2.37 -1.87 -6.47
N ILE A 3 1.98 -2.94 -5.78
CA ILE A 3 0.66 -3.13 -5.18
C ILE A 3 0.87 -3.32 -3.68
N ALA A 4 0.06 -2.65 -2.87
CA ALA A 4 0.17 -2.72 -1.43
C ALA A 4 -1.02 -3.42 -0.75
N TYR A 5 -0.72 -4.16 0.32
CA TYR A 5 -1.68 -4.85 1.15
C TYR A 5 -1.46 -4.54 2.63
N ARG A 6 -2.54 -4.65 3.42
CA ARG A 6 -2.52 -4.56 4.88
C ARG A 6 -2.98 -5.88 5.49
N SER A 7 -2.52 -6.17 6.70
CA SER A 7 -2.86 -7.39 7.41
C SER A 7 -2.69 -7.22 8.93
N PHE A 8 -2.96 -8.28 9.70
CA PHE A 8 -2.73 -8.31 11.15
C PHE A 8 -1.69 -9.36 11.48
N ALA A 9 -0.72 -9.02 12.32
CA ALA A 9 0.27 -9.98 12.83
C ALA A 9 -0.40 -10.89 13.88
N HIS A 10 -1.24 -11.81 13.41
CA HIS A 10 -1.97 -12.77 14.23
C HIS A 10 -2.09 -14.09 13.47
N GLU A 11 -1.53 -15.18 13.99
CA GLU A 11 -1.61 -16.52 13.37
C GLU A 11 -1.38 -16.51 11.84
N ASP A 12 -2.30 -17.11 11.06
CA ASP A 12 -2.27 -17.20 9.60
C ASP A 12 -2.74 -15.91 8.88
N TYR A 13 -2.90 -14.81 9.62
CA TYR A 13 -3.47 -13.56 9.09
C TYR A 13 -2.43 -12.50 8.73
N GLY A 14 -1.14 -12.81 8.88
CA GLY A 14 -0.03 -11.86 8.79
C GLY A 14 0.68 -11.77 7.44
N VAL A 15 1.76 -11.00 7.44
CA VAL A 15 2.61 -10.66 6.29
C VAL A 15 3.16 -11.91 5.59
N GLU A 16 3.58 -12.92 6.37
CA GLU A 16 4.19 -14.15 5.83
C GLU A 16 3.19 -14.94 4.97
N GLY A 17 1.93 -15.05 5.41
CA GLY A 17 0.90 -15.77 4.66
C GLY A 17 0.55 -15.10 3.33
N VAL A 18 0.59 -13.77 3.27
CA VAL A 18 0.41 -13.03 2.01
C VAL A 18 1.64 -13.20 1.12
N CYS A 19 2.86 -13.09 1.67
CA CYS A 19 4.09 -13.31 0.93
C CYS A 19 4.15 -14.70 0.30
N GLU A 20 3.78 -15.75 1.04
CA GLU A 20 3.78 -17.14 0.54
C GLU A 20 2.92 -17.31 -0.72
N VAL A 21 1.78 -16.61 -0.83
CA VAL A 21 0.93 -16.65 -2.03
C VAL A 21 1.70 -16.13 -3.25
N PHE A 22 2.41 -15.02 -3.10
CA PHE A 22 3.17 -14.41 -4.19
C PHE A 22 4.46 -15.17 -4.51
N GLU A 23 5.10 -15.80 -3.52
CA GLU A 23 6.27 -16.66 -3.72
C GLU A 23 5.95 -17.83 -4.66
N ARG A 24 4.77 -18.45 -4.49
CA ARG A 24 4.28 -19.50 -5.40
C ARG A 24 4.05 -19.01 -6.84
N LEU A 25 3.88 -17.70 -7.03
CA LEU A 25 3.75 -17.05 -8.33
C LEU A 25 5.08 -16.52 -8.89
N GLY A 26 6.19 -16.75 -8.17
CA GLY A 26 7.55 -16.39 -8.60
C GLY A 26 8.06 -15.03 -8.10
N TRP A 27 7.36 -14.38 -7.16
CA TRP A 27 7.92 -13.21 -6.48
C TRP A 27 8.95 -13.64 -5.44
N GLU A 28 9.96 -12.81 -5.24
CA GLU A 28 11.04 -13.06 -4.29
C GLU A 28 10.93 -12.09 -3.11
N THR A 29 10.72 -12.63 -1.91
CA THR A 29 10.78 -11.85 -0.67
C THR A 29 12.20 -11.32 -0.47
N VAL A 30 12.33 -10.01 -0.25
CA VAL A 30 13.64 -9.39 -0.02
C VAL A 30 14.09 -9.61 1.42
N SER A 31 15.35 -10.00 1.61
CA SER A 31 15.88 -10.26 2.95
C SER A 31 16.00 -8.99 3.78
N ALA A 32 15.95 -9.11 5.11
CA ALA A 32 16.11 -7.96 6.00
C ALA A 32 17.48 -7.26 5.81
N SER A 33 18.55 -8.02 5.56
CA SER A 33 19.89 -7.49 5.27
C SER A 33 19.97 -6.66 3.98
N GLU A 34 19.03 -6.88 3.05
CA GLU A 34 18.92 -6.11 1.80
C GLU A 34 17.88 -4.97 1.91
N GLY A 35 17.40 -4.66 3.12
CA GLY A 35 16.36 -3.65 3.33
C GLY A 35 14.96 -4.13 2.95
N GLY A 36 14.71 -5.45 3.05
CA GLY A 36 13.42 -6.07 2.76
C GLY A 36 12.36 -5.87 3.85
N ARG A 37 12.75 -5.44 5.05
CA ARG A 37 11.85 -5.21 6.20
C ARG A 37 11.85 -3.73 6.58
N LEU A 38 10.65 -3.20 6.82
CA LEU A 38 10.43 -1.83 7.30
C LEU A 38 9.65 -1.89 8.61
N GLU A 39 9.94 -0.97 9.53
CA GLU A 39 9.25 -0.86 10.82
C GLU A 39 8.77 0.57 11.04
N PHE A 40 7.54 0.69 11.53
CA PHE A 40 6.84 1.95 11.78
C PHE A 40 6.34 1.93 13.22
N THR A 41 7.26 2.16 14.16
CA THR A 41 7.01 2.02 15.60
C THR A 41 5.81 2.84 16.09
N GLU A 42 5.71 4.09 15.66
CA GLU A 42 4.59 4.99 16.02
C GLU A 42 3.23 4.44 15.58
N LYS A 43 3.19 3.75 14.44
CA LYS A 43 1.97 3.14 13.89
C LYS A 43 1.80 1.68 14.32
N ARG A 44 2.75 1.10 15.06
CA ARG A 44 2.80 -0.31 15.46
C ARG A 44 2.71 -1.27 14.28
N VAL A 45 3.25 -0.85 13.13
CA VAL A 45 3.19 -1.60 11.88
C VAL A 45 4.59 -2.04 11.49
N ARG A 46 4.71 -3.24 10.91
CA ARG A 46 5.91 -3.67 10.18
C ARG A 46 5.52 -4.08 8.78
N ALA A 47 6.46 -4.05 7.85
CA ALA A 47 6.21 -4.39 6.47
C ALA A 47 7.35 -5.19 5.85
N ARG A 48 7.00 -5.93 4.80
CA ARG A 48 7.91 -6.57 3.86
C ARG A 48 7.57 -6.16 2.45
N TRP A 49 8.54 -6.31 1.56
CA TRP A 49 8.29 -6.19 0.14
C TRP A 49 8.97 -7.28 -0.67
N MET A 50 8.42 -7.51 -1.85
CA MET A 50 8.82 -8.61 -2.73
C MET A 50 9.12 -8.06 -4.12
N LYS A 51 10.20 -8.58 -4.73
CA LYS A 51 10.56 -8.31 -6.12
C LYS A 51 9.71 -9.19 -7.04
N PRO A 52 9.25 -8.67 -8.18
CA PRO A 52 8.61 -9.49 -9.19
C PRO A 52 9.60 -10.47 -9.83
N PRO A 53 9.11 -11.56 -10.45
CA PRO A 53 9.96 -12.41 -11.29
C PRO A 53 10.57 -11.60 -12.43
N LYS A 54 11.68 -12.10 -12.98
CA LYS A 54 12.39 -11.45 -14.08
C LYS A 54 11.45 -11.22 -15.27
N THR A 55 11.30 -9.98 -15.68
CA THR A 55 10.48 -9.60 -16.83
C THR A 55 11.14 -10.04 -18.13
N PRO A 56 10.44 -10.76 -19.02
CA PRO A 56 10.92 -11.03 -20.37
C PRO A 56 11.20 -9.75 -21.15
N ARG A 57 12.14 -9.82 -22.09
CA ARG A 57 12.50 -8.65 -22.91
C ARG A 57 11.32 -8.24 -23.78
N GLY A 58 10.95 -6.96 -23.71
CA GLY A 58 9.85 -6.39 -24.50
C GLY A 58 8.49 -6.44 -23.81
N GLU A 59 8.41 -6.98 -22.59
CA GLU A 59 7.20 -6.99 -21.78
C GLU A 59 7.23 -5.91 -20.70
N THR A 60 6.05 -5.50 -20.25
CA THR A 60 5.89 -4.59 -19.12
C THR A 60 6.22 -5.32 -17.82
N PRO A 61 7.12 -4.79 -16.98
CA PRO A 61 7.44 -5.40 -15.70
C PRO A 61 6.23 -5.55 -14.77
N LEU A 62 6.16 -6.71 -14.12
CA LEU A 62 5.19 -6.96 -13.06
C LEU A 62 5.48 -6.07 -11.84
N PRO A 63 4.47 -5.73 -11.03
CA PRO A 63 4.64 -4.84 -9.89
C PRO A 63 5.42 -5.51 -8.76
N ARG A 64 6.14 -4.71 -7.97
CA ARG A 64 6.59 -5.13 -6.63
C ARG A 64 5.37 -5.34 -5.73
N ILE A 65 5.48 -6.18 -4.73
CA ILE A 65 4.42 -6.34 -3.72
C ILE A 65 4.90 -5.75 -2.41
N PHE A 66 4.11 -4.90 -1.79
CA PHE A 66 4.34 -4.37 -0.46
C PHE A 66 3.26 -4.90 0.47
N VAL A 67 3.66 -5.58 1.55
CA VAL A 67 2.71 -6.11 2.53
C VAL A 67 3.09 -5.57 3.89
N SER A 68 2.14 -4.93 4.54
CA SER A 68 2.29 -4.45 5.92
C SER A 68 1.39 -5.23 6.85
N GLU A 69 1.75 -5.29 8.12
CA GLU A 69 0.90 -5.84 9.18
C GLU A 69 0.94 -5.00 10.45
N LEU A 70 -0.21 -4.88 11.11
CA LEU A 70 -0.28 -4.35 12.46
C LEU A 70 0.24 -5.38 13.47
N VAL A 71 1.23 -5.01 14.26
CA VAL A 71 1.78 -5.83 15.33
C VAL A 71 0.84 -5.75 16.54
N VAL A 72 -0.16 -6.65 16.58
CA VAL A 72 -1.24 -6.64 17.57
C VAL A 72 -0.72 -6.64 19.01
N ASP A 73 0.34 -7.38 19.28
CA ASP A 73 0.97 -7.43 20.61
C ASP A 73 1.65 -6.13 21.04
N ALA A 74 1.94 -5.22 20.10
CA ALA A 74 2.50 -3.91 20.37
C ALA A 74 1.43 -2.81 20.48
N CYS A 75 0.15 -3.16 20.32
CA CYS A 75 -0.97 -2.25 20.53
C CYS A 75 -1.30 -2.06 22.01
N ASP A 76 -1.94 -0.93 22.33
CA ASP A 76 -2.49 -0.72 23.68
C ASP A 76 -3.52 -1.80 24.01
N GLU A 77 -3.65 -2.12 25.31
CA GLU A 77 -4.53 -3.19 25.81
C GLU A 77 -5.98 -3.06 25.33
N GLU A 78 -6.49 -1.83 25.18
CA GLU A 78 -7.84 -1.62 24.66
C GLU A 78 -7.98 -2.11 23.20
N LEU A 79 -7.09 -1.68 22.30
CA LEU A 79 -7.11 -2.08 20.89
C LEU A 79 -6.83 -3.58 20.75
N LYS A 80 -5.82 -4.08 21.48
CA LYS A 80 -5.48 -5.50 21.51
C LYS A 80 -6.67 -6.34 21.95
N GLY A 81 -7.36 -5.93 23.02
CA GLY A 81 -8.56 -6.62 23.51
C GLY A 81 -9.67 -6.72 22.47
N TYR A 82 -9.97 -5.63 21.74
CA TYR A 82 -10.95 -5.65 20.66
C TYR A 82 -10.54 -6.60 19.52
N LEU A 83 -9.28 -6.57 19.09
CA LEU A 83 -8.77 -7.39 17.99
C LEU A 83 -8.71 -8.87 18.36
N THR A 84 -8.15 -9.22 19.52
CA THR A 84 -8.08 -10.61 19.99
C THR A 84 -9.46 -11.21 20.15
N GLN A 85 -10.40 -10.52 20.82
CA GLN A 85 -11.77 -11.00 20.96
C GLN A 85 -12.44 -11.22 19.60
N HIS A 86 -12.15 -10.36 18.62
CA HIS A 86 -12.67 -10.50 17.27
C HIS A 86 -12.11 -11.76 16.58
N PHE A 87 -10.80 -11.98 16.63
CA PHE A 87 -10.15 -13.12 15.99
C PHE A 87 -10.43 -14.46 16.67
N GLU A 88 -10.55 -14.51 18.00
CA GLU A 88 -10.97 -15.72 18.73
C GLU A 88 -12.34 -16.20 18.26
N ARG A 89 -13.29 -15.29 18.09
CA ARG A 89 -14.63 -15.62 17.56
C ARG A 89 -14.58 -16.17 16.13
N VAL A 90 -13.55 -15.81 15.36
CA VAL A 90 -13.29 -16.36 14.02
C VAL A 90 -12.70 -17.76 14.12
N GLY A 91 -11.70 -17.97 14.97
CA GLY A 91 -11.06 -19.28 15.19
C GLY A 91 -12.02 -20.34 15.74
N GLU A 92 -12.97 -19.95 16.59
CA GLU A 92 -14.02 -20.83 17.12
C GLU A 92 -15.06 -21.29 16.07
N GLY A 93 -14.91 -20.87 14.80
CA GLY A 93 -15.85 -21.20 13.73
C GLY A 93 -17.24 -20.55 13.90
N LYS A 94 -17.39 -19.63 14.85
CA LYS A 94 -18.62 -18.85 15.07
C LYS A 94 -18.82 -17.74 14.04
N VAL A 95 -17.80 -17.48 13.22
CA VAL A 95 -17.77 -16.50 12.14
C VAL A 95 -17.29 -17.20 10.88
N LEU A 96 -18.13 -17.23 9.83
CA LEU A 96 -17.77 -17.85 8.56
C LEU A 96 -16.60 -17.09 7.91
N ARG A 97 -15.65 -17.81 7.28
CA ARG A 97 -14.75 -17.23 6.27
C ARG A 97 -15.62 -16.46 5.27
N SER A 98 -15.29 -15.20 4.97
CA SER A 98 -16.23 -14.38 4.19
C SER A 98 -16.49 -15.05 2.84
N MET A 99 -17.77 -15.23 2.53
CA MET A 99 -18.25 -15.55 1.18
C MET A 99 -18.45 -14.27 0.37
N GLU A 100 -17.90 -13.13 0.85
CA GLU A 100 -18.17 -11.78 0.37
C GLU A 100 -17.21 -11.34 -0.76
N TRP A 101 -16.45 -12.27 -1.34
CA TRP A 101 -15.60 -11.99 -2.51
C TRP A 101 -16.40 -11.33 -3.64
N ALA A 102 -17.64 -11.76 -3.86
CA ALA A 102 -18.54 -11.19 -4.88
C ALA A 102 -18.88 -9.70 -4.65
N LYS A 103 -18.65 -9.19 -3.43
CA LYS A 103 -18.83 -7.77 -3.04
C LYS A 103 -17.49 -7.04 -2.85
N GLY A 104 -16.37 -7.64 -3.26
CA GLY A 104 -15.03 -7.05 -3.17
C GLY A 104 -14.34 -7.18 -1.82
N ARG A 105 -14.99 -7.73 -0.78
CA ARG A 105 -14.41 -7.86 0.56
C ARG A 105 -13.66 -9.19 0.70
N ASN A 106 -12.32 -9.12 0.66
CA ASN A 106 -11.43 -10.27 0.76
C ASN A 106 -10.93 -10.47 2.20
N ALA A 107 -11.79 -10.90 3.13
CA ALA A 107 -11.43 -11.05 4.53
C ALA A 107 -11.71 -12.48 5.04
N ARG A 108 -10.89 -12.95 5.98
CA ARG A 108 -11.13 -14.24 6.66
C ARG A 108 -12.08 -14.13 7.87
N TRP A 109 -12.53 -12.92 8.18
CA TRP A 109 -13.43 -12.58 9.29
C TRP A 109 -14.66 -11.82 8.80
N GLN A 110 -15.77 -11.89 9.54
CA GLN A 110 -16.90 -10.97 9.37
C GLN A 110 -16.59 -9.62 9.99
N LEU A 111 -17.30 -8.57 9.59
CA LEU A 111 -17.14 -7.26 10.21
C LEU A 111 -17.67 -7.24 11.65
N PRO A 112 -16.99 -6.53 12.57
CA PRO A 112 -17.55 -6.27 13.88
C PRO A 112 -18.75 -5.31 13.79
N PRO A 113 -19.58 -5.20 14.84
CA PRO A 113 -20.63 -4.17 14.91
C PRO A 113 -20.06 -2.76 14.72
N ALA A 114 -20.84 -1.86 14.11
CA ALA A 114 -20.42 -0.49 13.82
C ALA A 114 -19.86 0.26 15.04
N SER A 115 -20.43 0.03 16.22
CA SER A 115 -19.96 0.63 17.48
C SER A 115 -18.58 0.16 17.92
N VAL A 116 -18.20 -1.09 17.59
CA VAL A 116 -16.86 -1.62 17.83
C VAL A 116 -15.91 -1.09 16.76
N TYR A 117 -16.34 -1.09 15.49
CA TYR A 117 -15.56 -0.52 14.39
C TYR A 117 -15.13 0.93 14.68
N ALA A 118 -16.08 1.80 15.06
CA ALA A 118 -15.81 3.20 15.38
C ALA A 118 -14.88 3.39 16.59
N LYS A 119 -14.81 2.42 17.52
CA LYS A 119 -13.81 2.44 18.59
C LYS A 119 -12.43 2.06 18.07
N VAL A 120 -12.34 1.00 17.28
CA VAL A 120 -11.08 0.56 16.67
C VAL A 120 -10.51 1.65 15.77
N GLU A 121 -11.34 2.30 14.96
CA GLU A 121 -10.94 3.43 14.11
C GLU A 121 -10.26 4.55 14.89
N ARG A 122 -10.86 4.98 16.00
CA ARG A 122 -10.27 6.01 16.88
C ARG A 122 -8.94 5.61 17.50
N LEU A 123 -8.69 4.31 17.68
CA LEU A 123 -7.45 3.78 18.25
C LEU A 123 -6.39 3.52 17.18
N SER A 124 -6.81 3.14 15.98
CA SER A 124 -5.95 2.83 14.85
C SER A 124 -6.75 2.77 13.54
N GLU A 125 -6.56 3.77 12.70
CA GLU A 125 -7.07 3.80 11.32
C GLU A 125 -6.55 2.61 10.49
N TYR A 126 -5.32 2.16 10.76
CA TYR A 126 -4.76 0.98 10.11
C TYR A 126 -5.60 -0.27 10.47
N ALA A 127 -5.93 -0.44 11.75
CA ALA A 127 -6.71 -1.56 12.23
C ALA A 127 -8.14 -1.52 11.67
N SER A 128 -8.81 -0.36 11.71
CA SER A 128 -10.17 -0.25 11.18
C SER A 128 -10.23 -0.51 9.67
N TRP A 129 -9.32 0.09 8.89
CA TRP A 129 -9.23 -0.16 7.45
C TRP A 129 -9.03 -1.65 7.16
N THR A 130 -8.12 -2.29 7.88
CA THR A 130 -7.83 -3.73 7.67
C THR A 130 -9.03 -4.58 8.09
N LEU A 131 -9.73 -4.27 9.18
CA LEU A 131 -10.97 -4.96 9.55
C LEU A 131 -12.02 -4.85 8.45
N LEU A 132 -12.18 -3.64 7.89
CA LEU A 132 -13.15 -3.33 6.84
C LEU A 132 -12.87 -4.12 5.56
N HIS A 133 -11.65 -4.00 5.04
CA HIS A 133 -11.29 -4.43 3.69
C HIS A 133 -10.62 -5.81 3.63
N GLY A 134 -10.10 -6.30 4.76
CA GLY A 134 -9.29 -7.51 4.81
C GLY A 134 -8.03 -7.40 3.95
N TYR A 135 -7.82 -8.39 3.09
CA TYR A 135 -6.72 -8.50 2.13
C TYR A 135 -7.08 -7.91 0.76
N ALA A 136 -8.01 -6.96 0.70
CA ALA A 136 -8.18 -6.17 -0.52
C ALA A 136 -6.89 -5.38 -0.82
N VAL A 137 -6.70 -5.03 -2.09
CA VAL A 137 -5.62 -4.12 -2.50
C VAL A 137 -5.84 -2.79 -1.77
N ASN A 138 -4.84 -2.31 -1.02
CA ASN A 138 -4.92 -1.03 -0.34
C ASN A 138 -4.71 0.14 -1.30
N HIS A 139 -3.72 0.00 -2.18
CA HIS A 139 -3.52 0.93 -3.28
C HIS A 139 -2.73 0.26 -4.39
N VAL A 140 -2.85 0.85 -5.57
CA VAL A 140 -1.95 0.62 -6.71
C VAL A 140 -1.06 1.84 -6.88
N ALA A 141 0.22 1.58 -7.15
CA ALA A 141 1.20 2.62 -7.37
C ALA A 141 1.60 2.68 -8.84
N LEU A 142 1.29 3.78 -9.51
CA LEU A 142 1.60 4.00 -10.93
C LEU A 142 3.07 4.40 -11.09
N SER A 143 3.77 3.70 -11.98
CA SER A 143 5.17 4.03 -12.30
C SER A 143 5.20 5.12 -13.37
N LEU A 144 5.72 6.29 -13.01
CA LEU A 144 5.93 7.38 -13.97
C LEU A 144 6.93 6.96 -15.06
N PHE A 145 7.92 6.14 -14.72
CA PHE A 145 8.88 5.60 -15.67
C PHE A 145 8.19 4.75 -16.74
N GLN A 146 7.38 3.77 -16.33
CA GLN A 146 6.65 2.91 -17.27
C GLN A 146 5.62 3.69 -18.08
N LEU A 147 4.92 4.66 -17.46
CA LEU A 147 4.01 5.55 -18.17
C LEU A 147 4.73 6.31 -19.30
N ARG A 148 5.92 6.85 -19.02
CA ARG A 148 6.74 7.54 -20.02
C ARG A 148 7.30 6.61 -21.10
N LYS A 149 7.61 5.35 -20.77
CA LYS A 149 8.02 4.34 -21.77
C LYS A 149 6.86 3.96 -22.69
N MET A 150 5.65 3.81 -22.15
CA MET A 150 4.45 3.43 -22.89
C MET A 150 3.88 4.59 -23.73
N TYR A 151 4.00 5.82 -23.22
CA TYR A 151 3.51 7.03 -23.88
C TYR A 151 4.66 8.06 -23.98
N PRO A 152 5.63 7.89 -24.91
CA PRO A 152 6.81 8.76 -25.00
C PRO A 152 6.50 10.26 -25.17
N GLU A 153 5.39 10.55 -25.86
CA GLU A 153 4.86 11.89 -26.13
C GLU A 153 4.22 12.57 -24.91
N THR A 154 4.09 11.86 -23.78
CA THR A 154 3.54 12.44 -22.56
C THR A 154 4.38 13.64 -22.10
N PRO A 155 3.75 14.76 -21.69
CA PRO A 155 4.46 15.90 -21.11
C PRO A 155 4.96 15.59 -19.69
N LEU A 156 4.49 14.50 -19.07
CA LEU A 156 4.82 14.15 -17.70
C LEU A 156 6.25 13.62 -17.59
N ARG A 157 7.18 14.44 -17.07
CA ARG A 157 8.57 14.04 -16.85
C ARG A 157 8.87 13.81 -15.37
N THR A 158 8.16 14.52 -14.50
CA THR A 158 8.28 14.51 -13.04
C THR A 158 6.91 14.36 -12.36
N LEU A 159 6.92 14.12 -11.03
CA LEU A 159 5.69 14.17 -10.23
C LEU A 159 5.13 15.60 -10.12
N GLU A 160 5.95 16.64 -10.19
CA GLU A 160 5.49 18.02 -10.29
C GLU A 160 4.68 18.29 -11.57
N ASP A 161 5.09 17.71 -12.71
CA ASP A 161 4.33 17.83 -13.96
C ASP A 161 2.96 17.15 -13.84
N LEU A 162 2.90 16.03 -13.09
CA LEU A 162 1.66 15.33 -12.80
C LEU A 162 0.72 16.20 -11.95
N GLU A 163 1.21 16.77 -10.85
CA GLU A 163 0.41 17.67 -10.01
C GLU A 163 -0.08 18.89 -10.79
N THR A 164 0.79 19.51 -11.60
CA THR A 164 0.43 20.61 -12.48
C THR A 164 -0.66 20.21 -13.47
N SER A 165 -0.52 19.03 -14.08
CA SER A 165 -1.50 18.49 -15.03
C SER A 165 -2.86 18.24 -14.36
N PHE A 166 -2.86 17.69 -13.14
CA PHE A 166 -4.08 17.50 -12.35
C PHE A 166 -4.75 18.83 -12.02
N ALA A 167 -3.97 19.81 -11.54
CA ALA A 167 -4.49 21.13 -11.19
C ALA A 167 -5.06 21.88 -12.40
N SER A 168 -4.50 21.68 -13.60
CA SER A 168 -4.96 22.32 -14.84
C SER A 168 -6.23 21.70 -15.44
N ASN A 169 -6.66 20.53 -14.95
CA ASN A 169 -7.80 19.82 -15.49
C ASN A 169 -8.99 19.89 -14.51
N ALA A 170 -10.04 20.61 -14.92
CA ALA A 170 -11.24 20.80 -14.10
C ALA A 170 -11.92 19.49 -13.67
N ALA A 171 -11.78 18.40 -14.44
CA ALA A 171 -12.30 17.09 -14.07
C ALA A 171 -11.65 16.51 -12.80
N PHE A 172 -10.43 16.94 -12.47
CA PHE A 172 -9.68 16.48 -11.30
C PHE A 172 -9.76 17.46 -10.12
N SER A 173 -10.55 18.53 -10.23
CA SER A 173 -10.67 19.58 -9.19
C SER A 173 -11.16 19.10 -7.83
N ARG A 174 -11.85 17.94 -7.78
CA ARG A 174 -12.35 17.33 -6.54
C ARG A 174 -11.40 16.30 -5.95
N ILE A 175 -10.34 15.94 -6.65
CA ILE A 175 -9.36 14.95 -6.19
C ILE A 175 -8.54 15.59 -5.07
N ARG A 176 -8.50 14.92 -3.91
CA ARG A 176 -7.69 15.34 -2.77
C ARG A 176 -6.35 14.62 -2.80
N TRP A 177 -5.26 15.37 -2.61
CA TRP A 177 -3.92 14.82 -2.45
C TRP A 177 -3.63 14.56 -0.98
N ASN A 178 -2.84 13.54 -0.68
CA ASN A 178 -2.25 13.38 0.64
C ASN A 178 -1.14 14.44 0.81
N GLU A 179 -1.33 15.36 1.75
CA GLU A 179 -0.39 16.45 2.06
C GLU A 179 0.49 16.19 3.29
N SER A 180 0.35 15.04 3.97
CA SER A 180 1.17 14.66 5.13
C SER A 180 2.65 14.61 4.75
N GLY A 181 3.47 15.48 5.32
CA GLY A 181 4.89 15.61 4.93
C GLY A 181 5.14 16.23 3.55
N GLY A 182 4.15 16.95 3.00
CA GLY A 182 4.16 17.52 1.64
C GLY A 182 3.55 16.58 0.61
N ARG A 183 3.08 17.09 -0.53
CA ARG A 183 2.45 16.25 -1.56
C ARG A 183 3.41 15.22 -2.15
N ILE A 184 4.63 15.66 -2.51
CA ILE A 184 5.70 14.78 -3.01
C ILE A 184 6.68 14.46 -1.87
N LYS A 185 6.71 13.18 -1.46
CA LYS A 185 7.64 12.64 -0.47
C LYS A 185 8.88 12.12 -1.18
N ARG A 186 10.04 12.65 -0.84
CA ARG A 186 11.32 12.29 -1.46
C ARG A 186 12.18 11.55 -0.46
N SER A 187 12.72 10.41 -0.90
CA SER A 187 13.70 9.67 -0.11
C SER A 187 14.95 10.52 0.14
N PRO A 188 15.72 10.27 1.22
CA PRO A 188 16.96 10.98 1.49
C PRO A 188 17.98 10.91 0.34
N SER A 189 17.97 9.80 -0.41
CA SER A 189 18.81 9.62 -1.61
C SER A 189 18.41 10.51 -2.80
N GLY A 190 17.20 11.06 -2.79
CA GLY A 190 16.59 11.75 -3.93
C GLY A 190 16.15 10.82 -5.07
N LEU A 191 16.49 9.53 -5.03
CA LEU A 191 16.27 8.59 -6.14
C LEU A 191 14.87 7.95 -6.15
N LEU A 192 14.09 8.13 -5.09
CA LEU A 192 12.70 7.73 -4.99
C LEU A 192 11.86 8.92 -4.56
N ALA A 193 10.83 9.23 -5.34
CA ALA A 193 9.81 10.21 -5.02
C ALA A 193 8.42 9.58 -5.18
N GLN A 194 7.50 9.91 -4.26
CA GLN A 194 6.17 9.33 -4.17
C GLN A 194 5.15 10.44 -3.89
N SER A 195 3.99 10.38 -4.53
CA SER A 195 2.83 11.23 -4.22
C SER A 195 1.59 10.36 -4.24
N ALA A 196 0.58 10.68 -3.44
CA ALA A 196 -0.63 9.88 -3.33
C ALA A 196 -1.87 10.75 -3.25
N LEU A 197 -2.99 10.20 -3.73
CA LEU A 197 -4.31 10.74 -3.50
C LEU A 197 -4.82 10.29 -2.13
N MET A 198 -5.70 11.06 -1.51
CA MET A 198 -6.51 10.58 -0.39
C MET A 198 -7.50 9.53 -0.91
N SER A 199 -7.81 8.53 -0.08
CA SER A 199 -8.87 7.58 -0.40
C SER A 199 -10.21 8.28 -0.53
N GLU A 200 -11.04 7.78 -1.45
CA GLU A 200 -12.46 8.12 -1.48
C GLU A 200 -13.23 7.28 -0.45
N ASP A 201 -14.36 7.80 0.02
CA ASP A 201 -15.19 7.09 0.98
C ASP A 201 -15.82 5.86 0.31
N HIS A 202 -15.68 4.72 0.97
CA HIS A 202 -16.34 3.48 0.62
C HIS A 202 -17.80 3.54 1.07
N GLU A 203 -18.73 3.57 0.12
CA GLU A 203 -20.16 3.60 0.42
C GLU A 203 -20.64 2.26 1.03
N ASP A 204 -21.83 2.26 1.64
CA ASP A 204 -22.67 1.06 1.86
C ASP A 204 -22.38 0.07 3.00
N THR A 205 -21.32 0.19 3.80
CA THR A 205 -21.12 -0.78 4.91
C THR A 205 -21.68 -0.29 6.25
N PHE A 206 -21.35 0.93 6.67
CA PHE A 206 -21.91 1.56 7.86
C PHE A 206 -22.43 2.95 7.49
N LYS A 207 -23.76 3.08 7.34
CA LYS A 207 -24.38 4.30 6.80
C LYS A 207 -24.07 5.58 7.59
N ASP A 208 -23.68 5.44 8.85
CA ASP A 208 -23.43 6.56 9.76
C ASP A 208 -21.94 6.96 9.86
N TYR A 209 -21.03 6.29 9.13
CA TYR A 209 -19.58 6.51 9.23
C TYR A 209 -18.95 6.69 7.85
N GLY A 210 -18.02 7.65 7.73
CA GLY A 210 -17.11 7.72 6.57
C GLY A 210 -16.15 6.54 6.64
N LEU A 211 -16.05 5.75 5.57
CA LEU A 211 -15.24 4.55 5.56
C LEU A 211 -14.11 4.71 4.56
N PRO A 212 -12.85 4.78 4.97
CA PRO A 212 -11.77 5.03 4.03
C PRO A 212 -11.64 3.88 3.03
N GLY A 213 -11.70 4.19 1.73
CA GLY A 213 -11.50 3.22 0.65
C GLY A 213 -10.03 2.95 0.34
N SER A 214 -9.79 2.48 -0.88
CA SER A 214 -8.44 2.37 -1.44
C SER A 214 -8.03 3.70 -2.08
N TYR A 215 -6.74 3.87 -2.36
CA TYR A 215 -6.23 5.07 -3.03
C TYR A 215 -5.27 4.71 -4.17
N VAL A 216 -4.80 5.74 -4.89
CA VAL A 216 -3.79 5.62 -5.94
C VAL A 216 -2.54 6.38 -5.52
N GLU A 217 -1.40 5.73 -5.69
CA GLU A 217 -0.08 6.34 -5.53
C GLU A 217 0.59 6.53 -6.89
N PHE A 218 1.45 7.53 -7.00
CA PHE A 218 2.32 7.80 -8.13
C PHE A 218 3.78 7.78 -7.69
N VAL A 219 4.60 7.02 -8.42
CA VAL A 219 5.99 6.75 -8.05
C VAL A 219 6.92 7.16 -9.18
N GLN A 220 7.96 7.90 -8.81
CA GLN A 220 9.08 8.22 -9.67
C GLN A 220 10.36 7.64 -9.06
N ARG A 221 10.94 6.67 -9.77
CA ARG A 221 12.27 6.11 -9.46
C ARG A 221 13.28 6.67 -10.45
N LEU A 222 14.40 7.15 -9.93
CA LEU A 222 15.54 7.59 -10.73
C LEU A 222 16.55 6.45 -10.91
N PRO A 223 17.42 6.52 -11.93
CA PRO A 223 18.50 5.56 -12.13
C PRO A 223 19.38 5.42 -10.89
N LYS A 224 19.85 4.20 -10.63
CA LYS A 224 20.92 3.98 -9.66
C LYS A 224 22.18 4.73 -10.10
N PRO A 225 23.08 5.13 -9.18
CA PRO A 225 24.29 5.88 -9.51
C PRO A 225 25.14 5.26 -10.63
N GLN A 226 25.29 3.93 -10.62
CA GLN A 226 26.03 3.18 -11.65
C GLN A 226 25.39 3.20 -13.06
N ASN A 227 24.15 3.66 -13.18
CA ASN A 227 23.40 3.75 -14.43
C ASN A 227 23.06 5.20 -14.79
N ALA A 228 23.67 6.19 -14.12
CA ALA A 228 23.34 7.60 -14.30
C ALA A 228 23.60 8.11 -15.74
N ASP A 229 24.56 7.51 -16.44
CA ASP A 229 24.96 7.90 -17.80
C ASP A 229 24.09 7.27 -18.90
N LYS A 230 23.18 6.34 -18.57
CA LYS A 230 22.29 5.73 -19.56
C LYS A 230 21.25 6.73 -20.04
N SER A 231 20.99 6.74 -21.34
CA SER A 231 19.86 7.51 -21.89
C SER A 231 18.52 6.98 -21.37
N PHE A 232 17.47 7.82 -21.41
CA PHE A 232 16.15 7.39 -20.97
C PHE A 232 15.64 6.19 -21.76
N GLU A 233 15.97 6.11 -23.04
CA GLU A 233 15.59 5.07 -23.99
C GLU A 233 16.24 3.72 -23.62
N GLU A 234 17.49 3.74 -23.19
CA GLU A 234 18.26 2.55 -22.78
C GLU A 234 17.91 2.05 -21.38
N LEU A 235 17.47 2.94 -20.49
CA LEU A 235 17.10 2.57 -19.13
C LEU A 235 16.01 1.50 -19.13
N GLN A 236 16.18 0.53 -18.26
CA GLN A 236 15.19 -0.49 -17.92
C GLN A 236 14.76 -0.35 -16.45
N GLU A 237 13.65 -1.00 -16.07
CA GLU A 237 13.15 -0.96 -14.68
C GLU A 237 14.22 -1.42 -13.67
N CYS A 238 15.01 -2.44 -14.02
CA CYS A 238 16.11 -2.94 -13.20
C CYS A 238 17.28 -1.96 -13.05
N ASP A 239 17.32 -0.88 -13.83
CA ASP A 239 18.34 0.15 -13.72
C ASP A 239 18.02 1.22 -12.66
N LEU A 240 16.77 1.28 -12.21
CA LEU A 240 16.25 2.28 -11.28
C LEU A 240 16.48 1.90 -9.82
N ARG A 241 16.30 2.88 -8.91
CA ARG A 241 16.34 2.65 -7.45
C ARG A 241 15.28 1.64 -7.03
N GLU A 242 15.73 0.49 -6.55
CA GLU A 242 14.90 -0.59 -5.99
C GLU A 242 14.49 -0.35 -4.55
N GLY A 243 13.43 -1.02 -4.07
CA GLY A 243 12.99 -0.98 -2.67
C GLY A 243 12.19 0.25 -2.26
N PHE A 244 11.94 0.38 -0.97
CA PHE A 244 11.05 1.40 -0.38
C PHE A 244 11.84 2.31 0.57
N GLU A 245 11.20 3.39 1.02
CA GLU A 245 11.76 4.33 1.99
C GLU A 245 10.81 4.48 3.17
N ALA A 246 11.27 4.18 4.38
CA ALA A 246 10.41 4.18 5.58
C ALA A 246 9.83 5.58 5.86
N GLY A 247 10.63 6.63 5.68
CA GLY A 247 10.18 8.02 5.86
C GLY A 247 9.02 8.38 4.92
N ASN A 248 9.11 8.00 3.65
CA ASN A 248 8.04 8.21 2.68
C ASN A 248 6.81 7.36 3.02
N ALA A 249 6.99 6.06 3.21
CA ALA A 249 5.91 5.11 3.46
C ALA A 249 5.11 5.46 4.72
N SER A 250 5.78 5.95 5.77
CA SER A 250 5.14 6.40 7.01
C SER A 250 4.07 7.47 6.75
N LYS A 251 4.34 8.41 5.83
CA LYS A 251 3.41 9.48 5.45
C LYS A 251 2.35 9.04 4.43
N ILE A 252 2.70 8.09 3.57
CA ILE A 252 1.75 7.52 2.60
C ILE A 252 0.65 6.71 3.29
N PHE A 253 0.91 6.08 4.44
CA PHE A 253 -0.13 5.42 5.23
C PHE A 253 -1.30 6.34 5.60
N ASP A 254 -1.05 7.65 5.72
CA ASP A 254 -2.05 8.67 6.06
C ASP A 254 -3.04 8.96 4.91
N SER A 255 -2.90 8.28 3.76
CA SER A 255 -3.84 8.43 2.63
C SER A 255 -5.21 7.79 2.89
N THR A 256 -5.32 6.97 3.93
CA THR A 256 -6.58 6.35 4.39
C THR A 256 -7.08 6.97 5.70
N SER A 257 -6.51 8.10 6.10
CA SER A 257 -6.89 8.86 7.30
C SER A 257 -8.09 9.77 7.04
#